data_AF-A0A1V4MFD4-F1
#
_entry.id   AF-A0A1V4MFD4-F1
#
_cell.length_a   1.000
_cell.length_b   1.000
_cell.length_c   1.000
_cell.angle_alpha   90.00
_cell.angle_beta   90.00
_cell.angle_gamma   90.00
#
_symmetry.space_group_name_H-M   'P 1'
#
loop_
_entity.id
_entity.type
_entity.pdbx_description
1 polymer ?
#
loop_
_entity_poly.entity_id
_entity_poly.type
_entity_poly.pdbx_seq_one_letter_code
_entity_poly.pdbx_strand_id
1 'polypeptide(L)'
;MDSVNIFTSYKQEENHFTNGLVSILRLSKLADPELVPSFLRTHVGIVPHRPLNTFRVLQGIKGTADGELCGEDCCIQFETKIVSAKLDSAQIGRHLDQLRRCDQTLKRLVLLTPDDPKSKYIEDFVSIDPQLIVHAGWRPVYEFLENTVINRSPSVFGNLVSQFLERIHDTVFSQDQAGIIQKIDFGDRSEVYEDAYLAEMKAGQWTEWNTPREYKSLDGTGRKLMLYDHIRKAITVEVEIARVERTEREPRYPWTNVFASGTLHVLEEPIPVVHIRSIAGFENFGVHRKDRCAYRNITHEQYRELTK
;
A
#
# COMPACT_ATOMS: atom_id res chain seq x y z
N MET A 1 -6.33 29.48 13.48
CA MET A 1 -5.02 29.48 14.16
C MET A 1 -4.17 28.49 13.38
N ASP A 2 -3.12 28.95 12.71
CA ASP A 2 -2.21 28.06 11.99
C ASP A 2 -1.45 27.23 13.01
N SER A 3 -1.85 25.97 13.19
CA SER A 3 -1.10 25.03 14.01
C SER A 3 0.27 24.82 13.35
N VAL A 4 1.34 25.19 14.05
CA VAL A 4 2.72 24.93 13.60
C VAL A 4 2.90 23.41 13.51
N ASN A 5 2.83 22.87 12.28
CA ASN A 5 3.07 21.46 12.03
C ASN A 5 4.58 21.25 11.86
N ILE A 6 5.24 20.65 12.85
CA ILE A 6 6.69 20.41 12.84
C ILE A 6 7.14 19.42 11.74
N PHE A 7 6.19 18.82 11.02
CA PHE A 7 6.44 17.83 9.97
C PHE A 7 6.44 18.43 8.55
N THR A 8 6.14 19.72 8.35
CA THR A 8 6.03 20.36 7.01
C THR A 8 7.25 21.18 6.58
N SER A 9 8.41 21.01 7.18
CA SER A 9 9.58 21.86 6.90
C SER A 9 10.24 21.61 5.54
N TYR A 10 9.77 20.66 4.73
CA TYR A 10 10.41 20.24 3.48
C TYR A 10 9.59 20.62 2.24
N LYS A 11 10.19 20.59 1.05
CA LYS A 11 9.46 20.84 -0.20
C LYS A 11 8.82 19.58 -0.77
N GLN A 12 9.53 18.45 -0.66
CA GLN A 12 9.03 17.15 -1.09
C GLN A 12 8.17 16.55 -0.01
N GLU A 13 7.01 16.04 -0.41
CA GLU A 13 6.01 15.56 0.53
C GLU A 13 6.45 14.28 1.24
N GLU A 14 7.11 13.35 0.57
CA GLU A 14 7.69 12.12 1.15
C GLU A 14 8.62 12.44 2.35
N ASN A 15 9.41 13.51 2.23
CA ASN A 15 10.31 13.96 3.30
C ASN A 15 9.55 14.47 4.54
N HIS A 16 8.30 14.93 4.41
CA HIS A 16 7.47 15.25 5.58
C HIS A 16 7.17 14.02 6.41
N PHE A 17 6.89 12.90 5.74
CA PHE A 17 6.55 11.64 6.38
C PHE A 17 7.77 10.97 6.99
N THR A 18 8.88 10.94 6.25
CA THR A 18 10.17 10.48 6.80
C THR A 18 10.59 11.31 8.01
N ASN A 19 10.51 12.65 7.91
CA ASN A 19 10.83 13.53 9.03
C ASN A 19 9.92 13.31 10.23
N GLY A 20 8.62 13.11 10.00
CA GLY A 20 7.67 12.84 11.07
C GLY A 20 7.99 11.57 11.83
N LEU A 21 8.23 10.47 11.11
CA LEU A 21 8.62 9.19 11.71
C LEU A 21 9.95 9.32 12.47
N VAL A 22 11.00 9.86 11.83
CA VAL A 22 12.32 10.03 12.45
C VAL A 22 12.24 10.93 13.70
N SER A 23 11.44 12.00 13.65
CA SER A 23 11.25 12.91 14.78
C SER A 23 10.52 12.23 15.94
N ILE A 24 9.46 11.46 15.66
CA ILE A 24 8.74 10.70 16.68
C ILE A 24 9.65 9.68 17.36
N LEU A 25 10.38 8.89 16.57
CA LEU A 25 11.33 7.90 17.11
C LEU A 25 12.45 8.55 17.92
N ARG A 26 12.93 9.74 17.50
CA ARG A 26 13.93 10.48 18.25
C ARG A 26 13.39 11.01 19.57
N LEU A 27 12.19 11.61 19.55
CA LEU A 27 11.54 12.17 20.74
C LEU A 27 11.12 11.09 21.73
N SER A 28 10.76 9.90 21.24
CA SER A 28 10.38 8.80 22.11
C SER A 28 11.52 8.37 23.04
N LYS A 29 12.80 8.61 22.68
CA LYS A 29 13.92 8.37 23.61
C LYS A 29 13.78 9.10 24.96
N LEU A 30 13.01 10.18 25.00
CA LEU A 30 12.71 10.95 26.23
C LEU A 30 11.37 10.55 26.86
N ALA A 31 10.37 10.19 26.04
CA ALA A 31 9.00 9.95 26.49
C ALA A 31 8.68 8.46 26.75
N ASP A 32 9.17 7.57 25.90
CA ASP A 32 9.02 6.11 25.97
C ASP A 32 10.28 5.42 25.36
N PRO A 33 11.30 5.10 26.19
CA PRO A 33 12.55 4.51 25.72
C PRO A 33 12.39 3.15 25.03
N GLU A 34 11.30 2.42 25.29
CA GLU A 34 11.03 1.10 24.69
C GLU A 34 10.42 1.19 23.28
N LEU A 35 9.92 2.36 22.89
CA LEU A 35 9.27 2.55 21.60
C LEU A 35 10.20 2.26 20.42
N VAL A 36 11.44 2.76 20.45
CA VAL A 36 12.41 2.54 19.36
C VAL A 36 12.81 1.06 19.26
N PRO A 37 13.27 0.37 20.33
CA PRO A 37 13.53 -1.07 20.27
C PRO A 37 12.33 -1.89 19.79
N SER A 38 11.12 -1.55 20.24
CA SER A 38 9.89 -2.23 19.83
C SER A 38 9.58 -2.02 18.34
N PHE A 39 9.71 -0.77 17.86
CA PHE A 39 9.52 -0.43 16.45
C PHE A 39 10.51 -1.19 15.55
N LEU A 40 11.80 -1.18 15.90
CA LEU A 40 12.84 -1.85 15.13
C LEU A 40 12.64 -3.37 15.07
N ARG A 41 12.25 -3.97 16.20
CA ARG A 41 11.96 -5.41 16.23
C ARG A 41 10.75 -5.76 15.36
N THR A 42 9.69 -4.96 15.46
CA THR A 42 8.40 -5.25 14.82
C THR A 42 8.41 -4.98 13.32
N HIS A 43 8.98 -3.86 12.88
CA HIS A 43 8.89 -3.40 11.49
C HIS A 43 10.18 -3.52 10.68
N VAL A 44 11.33 -3.63 11.36
CA VAL A 44 12.64 -3.70 10.70
C VAL A 44 13.30 -5.08 10.87
N GLY A 45 12.82 -5.88 11.83
CA GLY A 45 13.33 -7.22 12.09
C GLY A 45 14.74 -7.24 12.68
N ILE A 46 15.14 -6.18 13.38
CA ILE A 46 16.45 -6.08 14.04
C ILE A 46 16.33 -5.62 15.49
N VAL A 47 17.31 -6.02 16.31
CA VAL A 47 17.46 -5.57 17.69
C VAL A 47 18.88 -5.07 17.86
N PRO A 48 19.11 -3.74 17.84
CA PRO A 48 20.44 -3.19 18.09
C PRO A 48 20.97 -3.61 19.47
N HIS A 49 22.25 -3.94 19.55
CA HIS A 49 22.92 -4.19 20.83
C HIS A 49 23.44 -2.90 21.45
N ARG A 50 23.61 -1.85 20.64
CA ARG A 50 24.00 -0.51 21.07
C ARG A 50 22.89 0.52 20.81
N PRO A 51 22.85 1.62 21.58
CA PRO A 51 21.87 2.68 21.35
C PRO A 51 22.04 3.33 19.96
N LEU A 52 20.90 3.69 19.36
CA LEU A 52 20.89 4.59 18.20
C LEU A 52 21.25 6.00 18.66
N ASN A 53 22.25 6.60 17.99
CA ASN A 53 22.78 7.92 18.32
C ASN A 53 22.38 8.96 17.27
N THR A 54 22.04 8.51 16.06
CA THR A 54 21.77 9.35 14.91
C THR A 54 20.36 9.10 14.38
N PHE A 55 19.62 10.19 14.18
CA PHE A 55 18.26 10.23 13.62
C PHE A 55 18.24 11.38 12.61
N ARG A 56 18.24 11.07 11.31
CA ARG A 56 18.43 12.06 10.24
C ARG A 56 17.45 11.87 9.10
N VAL A 57 17.07 12.99 8.49
CA VAL A 57 16.49 13.05 7.15
C VAL A 57 17.65 13.40 6.22
N LEU A 58 17.90 12.57 5.21
CA LEU A 58 19.05 12.73 4.31
C LEU A 58 18.64 13.58 3.09
N GLN A 59 18.41 14.87 3.33
CA GLN A 59 17.97 15.79 2.28
C GLN A 59 19.11 16.18 1.33
N GLY A 60 18.84 16.15 0.02
CA GLY A 60 19.66 16.82 -1.00
C GLY A 60 20.99 16.13 -1.33
N ILE A 61 21.23 14.95 -0.78
CA ILE A 61 22.40 14.13 -1.11
C ILE A 61 21.99 13.18 -2.24
N LYS A 62 22.62 13.33 -3.40
CA LYS A 62 22.27 12.53 -4.57
C LYS A 62 22.54 11.04 -4.28
N GLY A 63 21.48 10.23 -4.36
CA GLY A 63 21.56 8.78 -4.22
C GLY A 63 21.41 8.24 -2.79
N THR A 64 21.13 9.09 -1.80
CA THR A 64 20.77 8.64 -0.44
C THR A 64 19.27 8.36 -0.32
N ALA A 65 18.92 7.46 0.59
CA ALA A 65 17.55 7.25 1.02
C ALA A 65 16.99 8.51 1.69
N ASP A 66 15.71 8.55 2.01
CA ASP A 66 15.07 9.75 2.60
C ASP A 66 15.48 9.96 4.07
N GLY A 67 15.74 8.89 4.79
CA GLY A 67 16.04 8.93 6.22
C GLY A 67 17.04 7.89 6.68
N GLU A 68 17.65 8.15 7.83
CA GLU A 68 18.64 7.27 8.45
C GLU A 68 18.50 7.25 9.97
N LEU A 69 18.52 6.03 10.53
CA LEU A 69 18.75 5.75 11.94
C LEU A 69 20.06 4.98 12.08
N CYS A 70 21.01 5.53 12.83
CA CYS A 70 22.35 4.95 12.92
C CYS A 70 22.90 4.94 14.36
N GLY A 71 23.59 3.86 14.69
CA GLY A 71 24.31 3.62 15.93
C GLY A 71 25.71 3.07 15.65
N GLU A 72 26.35 2.51 16.68
CA GLU A 72 27.68 1.92 16.55
C GLU A 72 27.66 0.60 15.77
N ASP A 73 26.63 -0.21 15.97
CA ASP A 73 26.51 -1.57 15.41
C ASP A 73 25.44 -1.68 14.32
N CYS A 74 24.61 -0.64 14.11
CA CYS A 74 23.48 -0.66 13.20
C CYS A 74 23.32 0.61 12.35
N CYS A 75 22.96 0.42 11.08
CA CYS A 75 22.61 1.48 10.13
C CYS A 75 21.32 1.09 9.40
N ILE A 76 20.30 1.93 9.51
CA ILE A 76 18.98 1.70 8.94
C ILE A 76 18.65 2.89 8.06
N GLN A 77 18.38 2.64 6.79
CA GLN A 77 17.96 3.65 5.84
C GLN A 77 16.50 3.46 5.49
N PHE A 78 15.78 4.56 5.21
CA PHE A 78 14.36 4.55 4.86
C PHE A 78 14.18 5.15 3.48
N GLU A 79 13.66 4.37 2.54
CA GLU A 79 13.09 4.86 1.28
C GLU A 79 11.58 4.96 1.47
N THR A 80 11.04 6.16 1.42
CA THR A 80 9.65 6.46 1.73
C THR A 80 8.87 6.76 0.46
N LYS A 81 7.74 6.08 0.31
CA LYS A 81 6.71 6.42 -0.68
C LYS A 81 5.38 6.64 0.02
N ILE A 82 4.66 7.67 -0.42
CA ILE A 82 3.32 7.99 0.08
C ILE A 82 2.23 7.65 -0.94
N VAL A 83 2.64 7.25 -2.14
CA VAL A 83 1.79 6.74 -3.22
C VAL A 83 2.28 5.35 -3.58
N SER A 84 1.35 4.42 -3.81
CA SER A 84 1.65 3.04 -4.21
C SER A 84 2.44 2.99 -5.53
N ALA A 85 3.26 1.97 -5.67
CA ALA A 85 4.04 1.67 -6.88
C ALA A 85 4.96 2.80 -7.37
N LYS A 86 5.65 3.48 -6.44
CA LYS A 86 6.58 4.57 -6.73
C LYS A 86 8.04 4.27 -6.37
N LEU A 87 8.37 3.03 -6.07
CA LEU A 87 9.77 2.61 -5.89
C LEU A 87 10.47 2.58 -7.25
N ASP A 88 11.74 2.94 -7.25
CA ASP A 88 12.60 2.96 -8.43
C ASP A 88 13.77 2.00 -8.21
N SER A 89 13.89 0.97 -9.05
CA SER A 89 14.93 -0.06 -8.92
C SER A 89 16.36 0.49 -9.00
N ALA A 90 16.60 1.51 -9.83
CA ALA A 90 17.90 2.17 -9.91
C ALA A 90 18.18 3.01 -8.65
N GLN A 91 17.14 3.60 -8.05
CA GLN A 91 17.26 4.28 -6.76
C GLN A 91 17.58 3.30 -5.63
N ILE A 92 16.85 2.19 -5.53
CA ILE A 92 17.11 1.13 -4.54
C ILE A 92 18.53 0.59 -4.68
N GLY A 93 19.01 0.34 -5.91
CA GLY A 93 20.39 -0.10 -6.15
C GLY A 93 21.44 0.88 -5.56
N ARG A 94 21.24 2.19 -5.75
CA ARG A 94 22.14 3.21 -5.18
C ARG A 94 22.13 3.21 -3.64
N HIS A 95 20.96 3.03 -3.02
CA HIS A 95 20.85 2.98 -1.56
C HIS A 95 21.57 1.76 -0.99
N LEU A 96 21.40 0.59 -1.63
CA LEU A 96 22.12 -0.63 -1.23
C LEU A 96 23.63 -0.47 -1.34
N ASP A 97 24.12 0.14 -2.42
CA ASP A 97 25.55 0.39 -2.60
C ASP A 97 26.12 1.31 -1.51
N GLN A 98 25.36 2.32 -1.09
CA GLN A 98 25.76 3.18 0.02
C GLN A 98 25.71 2.45 1.36
N LEU A 99 24.61 1.74 1.64
CA LEU A 99 24.44 0.99 2.87
C LEU A 99 25.53 -0.08 3.05
N ARG A 100 25.95 -0.75 1.96
CA ARG A 100 27.05 -1.72 1.99
C ARG A 100 28.39 -1.11 2.39
N ARG A 101 28.62 0.17 2.11
CA ARG A 101 29.85 0.91 2.49
C ARG A 101 29.89 1.35 3.95
N CYS A 102 28.77 1.28 4.67
CA CYS A 102 28.73 1.57 6.10
C CYS A 102 29.52 0.51 6.88
N ASP A 103 30.18 0.87 7.97
CA ASP A 103 30.99 -0.08 8.77
C ASP A 103 30.15 -0.92 9.75
N GLN A 104 28.89 -0.54 9.97
CA GLN A 104 27.98 -1.19 10.92
C GLN A 104 27.69 -2.63 10.54
N THR A 105 27.59 -3.52 11.53
CA THR A 105 27.31 -4.95 11.29
C THR A 105 25.85 -5.21 10.89
N LEU A 106 24.89 -4.51 11.50
CA LEU A 106 23.47 -4.64 11.23
C LEU A 106 23.05 -3.55 10.25
N LYS A 107 22.59 -3.95 9.07
CA LYS A 107 22.24 -3.02 7.99
C LYS A 107 20.85 -3.34 7.47
N ARG A 108 20.01 -2.32 7.32
CA ARG A 108 18.69 -2.46 6.70
C ARG A 108 18.34 -1.27 5.82
N LEU A 109 17.76 -1.55 4.66
CA LEU A 109 17.03 -0.61 3.84
C LEU A 109 15.53 -0.92 4.00
N VAL A 110 14.82 -0.02 4.66
CA VAL A 110 13.38 -0.10 4.87
C VAL A 110 12.66 0.56 3.70
N LEU A 111 11.84 -0.20 2.99
CA LEU A 111 10.90 0.32 2.00
C LEU A 111 9.61 0.67 2.72
N LEU A 112 9.43 1.94 3.04
CA LEU A 112 8.26 2.45 3.76
C LEU A 112 7.21 2.95 2.76
N THR A 113 6.25 2.09 2.43
CA THR A 113 5.29 2.35 1.33
C THR A 113 3.86 2.01 1.73
N PRO A 114 2.83 2.47 0.98
CA PRO A 114 1.45 2.04 1.22
C PRO A 114 1.13 0.66 0.63
N ASP A 115 2.04 0.07 -0.16
CA ASP A 115 1.80 -1.18 -0.89
C ASP A 115 1.62 -2.40 0.04
N ASP A 116 0.90 -3.42 -0.44
CA ASP A 116 0.73 -4.69 0.27
C ASP A 116 2.07 -5.45 0.34
N PRO A 117 2.54 -5.89 1.54
CA PRO A 117 3.75 -6.69 1.67
C PRO A 117 3.73 -8.02 0.90
N LYS A 118 2.55 -8.54 0.55
CA LYS A 118 2.36 -9.76 -0.24
C LYS A 118 2.14 -9.49 -1.74
N SER A 119 2.18 -8.23 -2.16
CA SER A 119 2.08 -7.91 -3.59
C SER A 119 3.33 -8.37 -4.31
N LYS A 120 3.17 -8.86 -5.55
CA LYS A 120 4.30 -9.22 -6.40
C LYS A 120 5.26 -8.05 -6.60
N TYR A 121 4.70 -6.84 -6.69
CA TYR A 121 5.47 -5.60 -6.78
C TYR A 121 6.46 -5.43 -5.63
N ILE A 122 6.04 -5.62 -4.37
CA ILE A 122 6.95 -5.53 -3.21
C ILE A 122 7.90 -6.73 -3.14
N GLU A 123 7.41 -7.94 -3.44
CA GLU A 123 8.25 -9.14 -3.49
C GLU A 123 9.42 -8.98 -4.45
N ASP A 124 9.19 -8.42 -5.64
CA ASP A 124 10.22 -8.17 -6.64
C ASP A 124 11.34 -7.25 -6.08
N PHE A 125 11.00 -6.20 -5.33
CA PHE A 125 11.99 -5.32 -4.70
C PHE A 125 12.71 -5.97 -3.51
N VAL A 126 12.00 -6.67 -2.63
CA VAL A 126 12.60 -7.35 -1.48
C VAL A 126 13.54 -8.48 -1.94
N SER A 127 13.21 -9.15 -3.05
CA SER A 127 14.03 -10.23 -3.61
C SER A 127 15.40 -9.79 -4.13
N ILE A 128 15.63 -8.48 -4.37
CA ILE A 128 16.92 -7.94 -4.81
C ILE A 128 18.02 -8.23 -3.79
N ASP A 129 17.74 -8.07 -2.50
CA ASP A 129 18.64 -8.41 -1.41
C ASP A 129 17.83 -8.63 -0.11
N PRO A 130 17.27 -9.83 0.11
CA PRO A 130 16.36 -10.10 1.22
C PRO A 130 17.04 -10.05 2.60
N GLN A 131 18.38 -9.96 2.65
CA GLN A 131 19.11 -9.78 3.90
C GLN A 131 19.21 -8.30 4.31
N LEU A 132 19.23 -7.39 3.32
CA LEU A 132 19.33 -5.96 3.56
C LEU A 132 17.99 -5.24 3.42
N ILE A 133 17.10 -5.69 2.55
CA ILE A 133 15.84 -5.03 2.25
C ILE A 133 14.73 -5.60 3.13
N VAL A 134 13.97 -4.70 3.75
CA VAL A 134 12.74 -5.04 4.46
C VAL A 134 11.63 -4.09 4.02
N HIS A 135 10.43 -4.62 3.82
CA HIS A 135 9.25 -3.78 3.60
C HIS A 135 8.57 -3.48 4.92
N ALA A 136 8.18 -2.23 5.11
CA ALA A 136 7.32 -1.81 6.20
C ALA A 136 6.15 -1.01 5.62
N GLY A 137 4.93 -1.53 5.72
CA GLY A 137 3.76 -0.78 5.29
C GLY A 137 3.47 0.42 6.20
N TRP A 138 2.99 1.53 5.63
CA TRP A 138 2.51 2.70 6.40
C TRP A 138 1.43 2.33 7.41
N ARG A 139 0.60 1.34 7.09
CA ARG A 139 -0.49 0.89 7.95
C ARG A 139 0.00 0.17 9.21
N PRO A 140 0.84 -0.88 9.13
CA PRO A 140 1.48 -1.43 10.32
C PRO A 140 2.17 -0.36 11.20
N VAL A 141 2.85 0.62 10.59
CA VAL A 141 3.47 1.73 11.33
C VAL A 141 2.44 2.62 12.03
N TYR A 142 1.34 2.96 11.36
CA TYR A 142 0.22 3.70 11.94
C TYR A 142 -0.38 2.97 13.14
N GLU A 143 -0.76 1.70 12.95
CA GLU A 143 -1.38 0.87 13.98
C GLU A 143 -0.44 0.68 15.18
N PHE A 144 0.87 0.54 14.94
CA PHE A 144 1.87 0.47 15.99
C PHE A 144 1.92 1.75 16.83
N LEU A 145 1.98 2.92 16.19
CA LEU A 145 2.07 4.21 16.88
C LEU A 145 0.76 4.54 17.64
N GLU A 146 -0.39 4.26 17.03
CA GLU A 146 -1.70 4.41 17.65
C GLU A 146 -1.82 3.58 18.93
N ASN A 147 -1.53 2.28 18.84
CA ASN A 147 -1.66 1.35 19.96
C ASN A 147 -0.61 1.55 21.04
N THR A 148 0.61 1.96 20.68
CA THR A 148 1.72 2.08 21.63
C THR A 148 1.76 3.44 22.32
N VAL A 149 1.30 4.50 21.67
CA VAL A 149 1.42 5.87 22.21
C VAL A 149 0.06 6.44 22.61
N ILE A 150 -0.91 6.45 21.69
CA ILE A 150 -2.16 7.18 21.88
C ILE A 150 -3.03 6.52 22.95
N ASN A 151 -3.13 5.19 22.90
CA ASN A 151 -4.01 4.43 23.78
C ASN A 151 -3.50 4.30 25.23
N ARG A 152 -2.30 4.80 25.56
CA ARG A 152 -1.70 4.68 26.90
C ARG A 152 -2.03 5.82 27.86
N SER A 153 -2.01 7.09 27.41
CA SER A 153 -2.37 8.26 28.23
C SER A 153 -2.30 9.56 27.41
N PRO A 154 -3.17 10.56 27.68
CA PRO A 154 -3.01 11.91 27.12
C PRO A 154 -1.66 12.50 27.53
N SER A 155 -0.84 12.87 26.55
CA SER A 155 0.46 13.51 26.77
C SER A 155 0.80 14.42 25.60
N VAL A 156 1.74 15.36 25.80
CA VAL A 156 2.23 16.23 24.70
C VAL A 156 2.81 15.38 23.56
N PHE A 157 3.54 14.33 23.90
CA PHE A 157 4.07 13.38 22.92
C PHE A 157 2.94 12.63 22.19
N GLY A 158 1.92 12.17 22.91
CA GLY A 158 0.72 11.57 22.32
C GLY A 158 0.02 12.50 21.33
N ASN A 159 -0.20 13.77 21.70
CA ASN A 159 -0.82 14.75 20.79
C ASN A 159 0.00 15.00 19.53
N LEU A 160 1.34 14.98 19.63
CA LEU A 160 2.22 15.08 18.44
C LEU A 160 2.11 13.85 17.55
N VAL A 161 2.04 12.66 18.14
CA VAL A 161 1.82 11.42 17.40
C VAL A 161 0.44 11.43 16.73
N SER A 162 -0.63 11.89 17.40
CA SER A 162 -1.97 12.01 16.79
C SER A 162 -1.97 12.89 15.55
N GLN A 163 -1.34 14.06 15.60
CA GLN A 163 -1.23 14.95 14.43
C GLN A 163 -0.47 14.31 13.26
N PHE A 164 0.52 13.48 13.56
CA PHE A 164 1.23 12.72 12.53
C PHE A 164 0.35 11.62 11.93
N LEU A 165 -0.39 10.89 12.77
CA LEU A 165 -1.31 9.83 12.35
C LEU A 165 -2.44 10.39 11.48
N GLU A 166 -3.08 11.49 11.88
CA GLU A 166 -4.09 12.20 11.07
C GLU A 166 -3.54 12.50 9.67
N ARG A 167 -2.28 12.96 9.59
CA ARG A 167 -1.65 13.24 8.31
C ARG A 167 -1.39 11.99 7.46
N ILE A 168 -0.92 10.89 8.07
CA ILE A 168 -0.79 9.60 7.37
C ILE A 168 -2.16 9.18 6.81
N HIS A 169 -3.20 9.25 7.64
CA HIS A 169 -4.53 8.87 7.23
C HIS A 169 -5.02 9.71 6.03
N ASP A 170 -4.95 11.03 6.15
CA ASP A 170 -5.53 11.96 5.17
C ASP A 170 -4.74 12.02 3.85
N THR A 171 -3.48 11.63 3.86
CA THR A 171 -2.60 11.73 2.67
C THR A 171 -2.28 10.38 2.07
N VAL A 172 -1.89 9.41 2.90
CA VAL A 172 -1.50 8.08 2.46
C VAL A 172 -2.73 7.23 2.29
N PHE A 173 -3.53 7.03 3.34
CA PHE A 173 -4.63 6.06 3.31
C PHE A 173 -5.83 6.51 2.46
N SER A 174 -6.11 7.81 2.42
CA SER A 174 -7.16 8.37 1.56
C SER A 174 -6.91 8.10 0.06
N GLN A 175 -5.64 7.93 -0.33
CA GLN A 175 -5.21 7.68 -1.70
C GLN A 175 -4.85 6.20 -1.96
N ASP A 176 -4.78 5.41 -0.88
CA ASP A 176 -4.33 4.02 -0.87
C ASP A 176 -5.43 3.06 -1.34
N GLN A 177 -5.63 3.06 -2.67
CA GLN A 177 -6.55 2.14 -3.33
C GLN A 177 -5.97 0.73 -3.36
N ALA A 178 -6.71 -0.22 -2.81
CA ALA A 178 -6.42 -1.64 -2.94
C ALA A 178 -6.84 -2.20 -4.30
N GLY A 179 -7.80 -1.56 -4.96
CA GLY A 179 -8.33 -2.10 -6.20
C GLY A 179 -9.59 -1.41 -6.71
N ILE A 180 -10.29 -2.11 -7.60
CA ILE A 180 -11.63 -1.73 -8.04
C ILE A 180 -12.59 -2.92 -7.95
N ILE A 181 -13.86 -2.61 -7.70
CA ILE A 181 -14.98 -3.50 -7.99
C ILE A 181 -15.53 -3.09 -9.37
N GLN A 182 -15.34 -3.93 -10.37
CA GLN A 182 -15.87 -3.75 -11.72
C GLN A 182 -17.19 -4.51 -11.85
N LYS A 183 -18.27 -3.83 -12.26
CA LYS A 183 -19.53 -4.50 -12.59
C LYS A 183 -19.40 -5.15 -13.96
N ILE A 184 -19.72 -6.44 -14.03
CA ILE A 184 -19.69 -7.17 -15.29
C ILE A 184 -20.84 -6.67 -16.17
N ASP A 185 -20.49 -6.29 -17.39
CA ASP A 185 -21.41 -6.09 -18.49
C ASP A 185 -21.51 -7.42 -19.23
N PHE A 186 -22.69 -8.06 -19.26
CA PHE A 186 -22.89 -9.37 -19.90
C PHE A 186 -23.53 -9.22 -21.28
N GLY A 187 -23.23 -10.16 -22.17
CA GLY A 187 -23.84 -10.33 -23.48
C GLY A 187 -22.89 -10.04 -24.64
N ASP A 188 -23.43 -10.09 -25.86
CA ASP A 188 -22.66 -10.04 -27.11
C ASP A 188 -21.76 -8.80 -27.26
N ARG A 189 -22.06 -7.73 -26.53
CA ARG A 189 -21.26 -6.51 -26.56
C ARG A 189 -19.90 -6.70 -25.87
N SER A 190 -19.88 -7.42 -24.76
CA SER A 190 -18.67 -7.64 -23.96
C SER A 190 -18.03 -9.01 -24.24
N GLU A 191 -18.76 -9.88 -24.95
CA GLU A 191 -18.42 -11.29 -25.14
C GLU A 191 -18.26 -12.06 -23.82
N VAL A 192 -18.83 -11.53 -22.74
CA VAL A 192 -18.90 -12.20 -21.44
C VAL A 192 -20.31 -12.74 -21.25
N TYR A 193 -20.44 -14.03 -21.02
CA TYR A 193 -21.74 -14.70 -20.83
C TYR A 193 -21.90 -15.24 -19.40
N GLU A 194 -23.07 -15.00 -18.80
CA GLU A 194 -23.38 -15.26 -17.38
C GLU A 194 -23.19 -16.73 -16.96
N ASP A 195 -23.50 -17.64 -17.88
CA ASP A 195 -23.49 -19.09 -17.71
C ASP A 195 -22.11 -19.71 -17.95
N ALA A 196 -21.23 -19.03 -18.69
CA ALA A 196 -19.93 -19.56 -19.09
C ALA A 196 -18.75 -18.99 -18.30
N TYR A 197 -18.74 -17.67 -18.02
CA TYR A 197 -17.50 -16.97 -17.64
C TYR A 197 -16.77 -17.56 -16.41
N LEU A 198 -17.52 -18.01 -15.39
CA LEU A 198 -16.91 -18.64 -14.20
C LEU A 198 -16.23 -19.98 -14.54
N ALA A 199 -16.85 -20.78 -15.40
CA ALA A 199 -16.28 -22.07 -15.82
C ALA A 199 -15.01 -21.84 -16.66
N GLU A 200 -15.04 -20.87 -17.57
CA GLU A 200 -13.89 -20.49 -18.39
C GLU A 200 -12.73 -19.95 -17.54
N MET A 201 -13.02 -19.11 -16.54
CA MET A 201 -12.01 -18.60 -15.61
C MET A 201 -11.39 -19.72 -14.77
N LYS A 202 -12.20 -20.65 -14.25
CA LYS A 202 -11.70 -21.84 -13.54
C LYS A 202 -10.86 -22.75 -14.43
N ALA A 203 -11.18 -22.81 -15.73
CA ALA A 203 -10.42 -23.54 -16.74
C ALA A 203 -9.13 -22.81 -17.19
N GLY A 204 -8.85 -21.61 -16.67
CA GLY A 204 -7.67 -20.82 -17.01
C GLY A 204 -7.71 -20.19 -18.39
N GLN A 205 -8.88 -20.04 -19.00
CA GLN A 205 -9.04 -19.43 -20.33
C GLN A 205 -8.89 -17.91 -20.31
N TRP A 206 -8.93 -17.30 -19.12
CA TRP A 206 -8.86 -15.87 -18.93
C TRP A 206 -7.50 -15.44 -18.38
N THR A 207 -6.80 -14.59 -19.11
CA THR A 207 -5.52 -13.98 -18.70
C THR A 207 -5.60 -12.46 -18.59
N GLU A 208 -6.73 -11.88 -18.95
CA GLU A 208 -6.94 -10.44 -19.01
C GLU A 208 -8.42 -10.07 -18.93
N TRP A 209 -8.73 -8.82 -18.62
CA TRP A 209 -10.09 -8.30 -18.59
C TRP A 209 -10.18 -6.92 -19.23
N ASN A 210 -11.07 -6.75 -20.22
CA ASN A 210 -11.22 -5.50 -20.96
C ASN A 210 -12.21 -4.54 -20.28
N THR A 211 -11.87 -3.25 -20.23
CA THR A 211 -12.65 -2.21 -19.54
C THR A 211 -12.83 -0.98 -20.43
N PRO A 212 -13.96 -0.24 -20.28
CA PRO A 212 -14.23 0.93 -21.12
C PRO A 212 -13.35 2.15 -20.79
N ARG A 213 -12.61 2.09 -19.66
CA ARG A 213 -11.78 3.18 -19.16
C ARG A 213 -10.44 2.64 -18.67
N GLU A 214 -9.43 3.50 -18.75
CA GLU A 214 -8.12 3.25 -18.18
C GLU A 214 -8.19 3.40 -16.67
N TYR A 215 -7.80 2.35 -15.96
CA TYR A 215 -7.60 2.40 -14.53
C TYR A 215 -6.11 2.55 -14.24
N LYS A 216 -5.55 3.73 -14.52
CA LYS A 216 -4.11 4.05 -14.31
C LYS A 216 -3.60 3.67 -12.93
N SER A 217 -4.50 3.67 -11.96
CA SER A 217 -4.19 3.36 -10.59
C SER A 217 -3.90 1.86 -10.38
N LEU A 218 -4.35 0.96 -11.27
CA LEU A 218 -4.18 -0.50 -11.18
C LEU A 218 -2.91 -1.06 -11.85
N ASP A 219 -2.16 -0.23 -12.58
CA ASP A 219 -1.04 -0.70 -13.41
C ASP A 219 0.21 -1.06 -12.58
N GLY A 220 0.57 -2.34 -12.53
CA GLY A 220 1.82 -2.81 -11.90
C GLY A 220 1.91 -2.61 -10.39
N THR A 221 0.78 -2.36 -9.73
CA THR A 221 0.73 -1.87 -8.34
C THR A 221 0.30 -2.93 -7.32
N GLY A 222 0.15 -4.19 -7.73
CA GLY A 222 -0.37 -5.25 -6.86
C GLY A 222 -1.86 -5.10 -6.52
N ARG A 223 -2.57 -4.21 -7.20
CA ARG A 223 -3.97 -3.90 -6.91
C ARG A 223 -4.92 -4.93 -7.50
N LYS A 224 -6.05 -5.09 -6.82
CA LYS A 224 -7.07 -6.08 -7.15
C LYS A 224 -8.10 -5.55 -8.15
N LEU A 225 -8.47 -6.39 -9.11
CA LEU A 225 -9.69 -6.29 -9.87
C LEU A 225 -10.67 -7.32 -9.31
N MET A 226 -11.79 -6.85 -8.76
CA MET A 226 -12.88 -7.70 -8.31
C MET A 226 -14.06 -7.58 -9.27
N LEU A 227 -14.60 -8.71 -9.72
CA LEU A 227 -15.70 -8.74 -10.68
C LEU A 227 -17.04 -8.96 -9.97
N TYR A 228 -17.88 -7.91 -10.00
CA TYR A 228 -19.25 -7.95 -9.49
C TYR A 228 -20.21 -8.44 -10.57
N ASP A 229 -20.77 -9.62 -10.32
CA ASP A 229 -21.86 -10.19 -11.09
C ASP A 229 -23.18 -9.61 -10.58
N HIS A 230 -23.87 -8.86 -11.45
CA HIS A 230 -25.12 -8.22 -11.11
C HIS A 230 -26.33 -9.16 -11.12
N ILE A 231 -26.23 -10.32 -11.77
CA ILE A 231 -27.27 -11.35 -11.79
C ILE A 231 -27.21 -12.16 -10.50
N ARG A 232 -26.01 -12.64 -10.13
CA ARG A 232 -25.74 -13.32 -8.85
C ARG A 232 -25.74 -12.35 -7.66
N LYS A 233 -25.67 -11.04 -7.92
CA LYS A 233 -25.59 -9.96 -6.92
C LYS A 233 -24.44 -10.17 -5.94
N ALA A 234 -23.26 -10.50 -6.45
CA ALA A 234 -22.09 -10.78 -5.64
C ALA A 234 -20.78 -10.48 -6.41
N ILE A 235 -19.70 -10.24 -5.68
CA ILE A 235 -18.34 -10.36 -6.24
C ILE A 235 -18.02 -11.84 -6.34
N THR A 236 -17.59 -12.28 -7.52
CA THR A 236 -17.40 -13.71 -7.83
C THR A 236 -15.96 -14.06 -8.15
N VAL A 237 -15.15 -13.06 -8.50
CA VAL A 237 -13.78 -13.24 -8.96
C VAL A 237 -12.94 -12.11 -8.39
N GLU A 238 -11.73 -12.45 -7.98
CA GLU A 238 -10.67 -11.53 -7.63
C GLU A 238 -9.41 -11.88 -8.41
N VAL A 239 -8.69 -10.87 -8.87
CA VAL A 239 -7.39 -11.06 -9.53
C VAL A 239 -6.50 -9.84 -9.32
N GLU A 240 -5.20 -10.04 -9.26
CA GLU A 240 -4.24 -8.93 -9.24
C GLU A 240 -3.91 -8.46 -10.65
N ILE A 241 -3.84 -7.15 -10.86
CA ILE A 241 -3.49 -6.58 -12.15
C ILE A 241 -1.97 -6.42 -12.25
N ALA A 242 -1.37 -7.14 -13.20
CA ALA A 242 0.04 -7.02 -13.51
C ALA A 242 0.34 -5.75 -14.30
N ARG A 243 -0.52 -5.41 -15.26
CA ARG A 243 -0.41 -4.17 -16.04
C ARG A 243 -1.68 -3.79 -16.77
N VAL A 244 -1.79 -2.53 -17.17
CA VAL A 244 -2.91 -2.00 -17.97
C VAL A 244 -2.39 -1.54 -19.33
N GLU A 245 -2.96 -2.08 -20.40
CA GLU A 245 -2.56 -1.76 -21.78
C GLU A 245 -3.76 -1.28 -22.59
N ARG A 246 -3.50 -0.50 -23.64
CA ARG A 246 -4.54 -0.12 -24.59
C ARG A 246 -4.63 -1.18 -25.70
N THR A 247 -5.84 -1.61 -26.03
CA THR A 247 -6.11 -2.55 -27.13
C THR A 247 -6.97 -1.91 -28.21
N GLU A 248 -6.74 -2.31 -29.46
CA GLU A 248 -7.58 -1.93 -30.62
C GLU A 248 -8.61 -3.02 -30.95
N ARG A 249 -8.52 -4.21 -30.33
CA ARG A 249 -9.39 -5.36 -30.61
C ARG A 249 -10.83 -5.10 -30.18
N GLU A 250 -11.00 -4.39 -29.07
CA GLU A 250 -12.29 -4.09 -28.47
C GLU A 250 -12.53 -2.58 -28.35
N PRO A 251 -13.04 -1.91 -29.39
CA PRO A 251 -13.20 -0.45 -29.38
C PRO A 251 -14.08 0.08 -28.24
N ARG A 252 -15.01 -0.74 -27.74
CA ARG A 252 -15.90 -0.39 -26.62
C ARG A 252 -15.26 -0.63 -25.25
N TYR A 253 -14.23 -1.46 -25.19
CA TYR A 253 -13.45 -1.79 -23.99
C TYR A 253 -11.96 -1.67 -24.30
N PRO A 254 -11.47 -0.45 -24.62
CA PRO A 254 -10.16 -0.26 -25.24
C PRO A 254 -8.99 -0.43 -24.26
N TRP A 255 -9.24 -0.82 -23.01
CA TRP A 255 -8.21 -0.99 -21.98
C TRP A 255 -8.24 -2.42 -21.47
N THR A 256 -7.11 -3.10 -21.56
CA THR A 256 -6.92 -4.48 -21.15
C THR A 256 -6.17 -4.51 -19.83
N ASN A 257 -6.80 -5.08 -18.80
CA ASN A 257 -6.19 -5.28 -17.49
C ASN A 257 -5.60 -6.70 -17.49
N VAL A 258 -4.29 -6.81 -17.68
CA VAL A 258 -3.59 -8.09 -17.75
C VAL A 258 -3.41 -8.65 -16.34
N PHE A 259 -3.79 -9.91 -16.15
CA PHE A 259 -3.72 -10.56 -14.85
C PHE A 259 -2.28 -10.88 -14.46
N ALA A 260 -1.95 -10.69 -13.19
CA ALA A 260 -0.74 -11.25 -12.62
C ALA A 260 -0.86 -12.78 -12.57
N SER A 261 0.16 -13.46 -13.08
CA SER A 261 0.17 -14.92 -13.21
C SER A 261 -0.08 -15.60 -11.85
N GLY A 262 -1.01 -16.56 -11.83
CA GLY A 262 -1.34 -17.34 -10.63
C GLY A 262 -2.22 -16.62 -9.60
N THR A 263 -2.68 -15.40 -9.87
CA THR A 263 -3.47 -14.61 -8.90
C THR A 263 -4.97 -14.64 -9.15
N LEU A 264 -5.43 -15.17 -10.29
CA LEU A 264 -6.85 -15.29 -10.59
C LEU A 264 -7.51 -16.27 -9.63
N HIS A 265 -8.47 -15.77 -8.85
CA HIS A 265 -9.20 -16.54 -7.88
C HIS A 265 -10.71 -16.39 -8.11
N VAL A 266 -11.36 -17.49 -8.49
CA VAL A 266 -12.82 -17.58 -8.53
C VAL A 266 -13.30 -17.99 -7.14
N LEU A 267 -14.03 -17.10 -6.47
CA LEU A 267 -14.46 -17.28 -5.09
C LEU A 267 -15.41 -18.47 -4.96
N GLU A 268 -15.10 -19.39 -4.04
CA GLU A 268 -16.00 -20.50 -3.69
C GLU A 268 -17.26 -19.99 -3.00
N GLU A 269 -17.09 -18.97 -2.15
CA GLU A 269 -18.16 -18.22 -1.49
C GLU A 269 -18.16 -16.76 -2.00
N PRO A 270 -19.00 -16.43 -3.01
CA PRO A 270 -19.08 -15.07 -3.54
C PRO A 270 -19.48 -14.04 -2.48
N ILE A 271 -18.84 -12.86 -2.49
CA ILE A 271 -19.13 -11.79 -1.52
C ILE A 271 -20.47 -11.13 -1.92
N PRO A 272 -21.55 -11.29 -1.12
CA PRO A 272 -22.88 -10.85 -1.53
C PRO A 272 -23.02 -9.33 -1.48
N VAL A 273 -23.89 -8.77 -2.32
CA VAL A 273 -24.11 -7.30 -2.42
C VAL A 273 -24.51 -6.66 -1.09
N VAL A 274 -25.13 -7.42 -0.18
CA VAL A 274 -25.50 -6.93 1.17
C VAL A 274 -24.26 -6.59 2.00
N HIS A 275 -23.20 -7.38 1.87
CA HIS A 275 -21.91 -7.16 2.52
C HIS A 275 -21.16 -5.99 1.91
N ILE A 276 -21.21 -5.88 0.58
CA ILE A 276 -20.64 -4.71 -0.12
C ILE A 276 -21.31 -3.41 0.37
N ARG A 277 -22.63 -3.44 0.57
CA ARG A 277 -23.41 -2.26 0.99
C ARG A 277 -23.26 -1.90 2.47
N SER A 278 -22.73 -2.77 3.32
CA SER A 278 -22.44 -2.41 4.72
C SER A 278 -21.18 -1.56 4.88
N ILE A 279 -20.38 -1.43 3.83
CA ILE A 279 -19.17 -0.63 3.84
C ILE A 279 -19.52 0.84 3.64
N ALA A 280 -18.90 1.70 4.44
CA ALA A 280 -19.12 3.14 4.36
C ALA A 280 -18.83 3.67 2.94
N GLY A 281 -19.80 4.39 2.36
CA GLY A 281 -19.75 4.92 1.00
C GLY A 281 -20.26 3.97 -0.09
N PHE A 282 -20.66 2.74 0.26
CA PHE A 282 -21.17 1.72 -0.67
C PHE A 282 -22.67 1.42 -0.47
N GLU A 283 -23.39 2.21 0.31
CA GLU A 283 -24.79 1.94 0.73
C GLU A 283 -25.73 1.76 -0.47
N ASN A 284 -25.43 2.47 -1.58
CA ASN A 284 -26.21 2.42 -2.81
C ASN A 284 -25.63 1.48 -3.88
N PHE A 285 -24.59 0.69 -3.57
CA PHE A 285 -23.89 -0.13 -4.56
C PHE A 285 -24.84 -1.10 -5.28
N GLY A 286 -24.82 -1.11 -6.62
CA GLY A 286 -25.71 -1.94 -7.44
C GLY A 286 -27.20 -1.60 -7.34
N VAL A 287 -27.60 -0.49 -6.70
CA VAL A 287 -28.99 -0.04 -6.67
C VAL A 287 -29.33 0.67 -7.98
N HIS A 288 -30.37 0.19 -8.67
CA HIS A 288 -30.83 0.76 -9.93
C HIS A 288 -31.07 2.27 -9.82
N ARG A 289 -30.63 3.04 -10.82
CA ARG A 289 -30.63 4.51 -10.90
C ARG A 289 -29.74 5.26 -9.90
N LYS A 290 -29.46 4.71 -8.73
CA LYS A 290 -28.59 5.34 -7.71
C LYS A 290 -27.11 5.06 -7.94
N ASP A 291 -26.77 3.90 -8.50
CA ASP A 291 -25.38 3.52 -8.74
C ASP A 291 -25.15 3.15 -10.21
N ARG A 292 -25.00 4.20 -11.02
CA ARG A 292 -24.76 4.12 -12.47
C ARG A 292 -23.29 3.92 -12.84
N CYS A 293 -22.38 3.98 -11.86
CA CYS A 293 -20.96 3.82 -12.15
C CYS A 293 -20.66 2.37 -12.52
N ALA A 294 -19.90 2.14 -13.59
CA ALA A 294 -19.49 0.80 -14.01
C ALA A 294 -18.51 0.14 -13.04
N TYR A 295 -17.83 0.94 -12.21
CA TYR A 295 -16.85 0.48 -11.24
C TYR A 295 -16.88 1.31 -9.96
N ARG A 296 -16.23 0.81 -8.91
CA ARG A 296 -15.91 1.58 -7.69
C ARG A 296 -14.49 1.31 -7.29
N ASN A 297 -13.75 2.36 -6.94
CA ASN A 297 -12.47 2.19 -6.27
C ASN A 297 -12.73 1.73 -4.84
N ILE A 298 -11.85 0.89 -4.33
CA ILE A 298 -11.85 0.45 -2.94
C ILE A 298 -10.49 0.73 -2.30
N THR A 299 -10.49 1.23 -1.07
CA THR A 299 -9.27 1.38 -0.27
C THR A 299 -8.87 0.04 0.36
N HIS A 300 -7.64 -0.10 0.87
CA HIS A 300 -7.22 -1.29 1.63
C HIS A 300 -8.02 -1.52 2.93
N GLU A 301 -8.64 -0.48 3.48
CA GLU A 301 -9.57 -0.63 4.60
C GLU A 301 -10.88 -1.27 4.14
N GLN A 302 -11.51 -0.70 3.12
CA GLN A 302 -12.73 -1.23 2.53
C GLN A 302 -12.53 -2.66 2.01
N TYR A 303 -11.38 -2.96 1.40
CA TYR A 303 -11.03 -4.30 0.94
C TYR A 303 -10.98 -5.33 2.07
N ARG A 304 -10.41 -4.96 3.23
CA ARG A 304 -10.39 -5.84 4.40
C ARG A 304 -11.78 -6.02 5.01
N GLU A 305 -12.63 -5.01 4.96
CA GLU A 305 -14.03 -5.18 5.34
C GLU A 305 -14.77 -6.12 4.38
N LEU A 306 -14.50 -6.02 3.08
CA LEU A 306 -15.05 -6.90 2.03
C LEU A 306 -14.68 -8.37 2.19
N THR A 307 -13.45 -8.65 2.66
CA THR A 307 -12.84 -10.01 2.65
C THR A 307 -12.76 -10.68 4.03
N LYS A 308 -13.36 -10.07 5.05
CA LYS A 308 -13.63 -10.71 6.36
C LYS A 308 -14.76 -11.71 6.27
#